data_AF-A0A9E5YXP3-F1
#
_entry.id   AF-A0A9E5YXP3-F1
#
_cell.length_a   1.000
_cell.length_b   1.000
_cell.length_c   1.000
_cell.angle_alpha   90.00
_cell.angle_beta   90.00
_cell.angle_gamma   90.00
#
_symmetry.space_group_name_H-M   'P 1'
#
loop_
_entity.id
_entity.type
_entity.pdbx_description
1 polymer ?
#
loop_
_entity_poly.entity_id
_entity_poly.type
_entity_poly.pdbx_seq_one_letter_code
_entity_poly.pdbx_strand_id
1 'polypeptide(L)' 'MTNRYQEAYDCSIQDPEKFWGDAAREIDWIKPWDRVLDDSDAPFYR' A
#
# COMPACT_ATOMS: atom_id res chain seq x y z
N MET A 1 -19.98 -9.90 13.36
CA MET A 1 -18.98 -8.87 13.65
C MET A 1 -17.93 -8.96 12.56
N THR A 2 -18.02 -8.11 11.54
CA THR A 2 -16.98 -8.03 10.53
C THR A 2 -15.73 -7.51 11.23
N ASN A 3 -14.68 -8.32 11.25
CA ASN A 3 -13.45 -7.97 11.91
C ASN A 3 -12.78 -6.91 11.05
N ARG A 4 -12.68 -5.65 11.52
CA ARG A 4 -12.08 -4.55 10.72
C ARG A 4 -10.68 -4.88 10.21
N TYR A 5 -9.97 -5.74 10.93
CA TYR A 5 -8.69 -6.29 10.49
C TYR A 5 -8.82 -7.09 9.20
N GLN A 6 -9.85 -7.93 9.09
CA GLN A 6 -10.10 -8.77 7.91
C GLN A 6 -10.42 -7.90 6.70
N GLU A 7 -11.27 -6.89 6.85
CA GLU A 7 -11.61 -5.95 5.77
C GLU A 7 -10.39 -5.16 5.28
N ALA A 8 -9.55 -4.69 6.21
CA ALA A 8 -8.29 -4.04 5.87
C ALA A 8 -7.30 -5.00 5.20
N TYR A 9 -7.22 -6.24 5.67
CA TYR A 9 -6.38 -7.29 5.11
C TYR A 9 -6.79 -7.62 3.67
N ASP A 10 -8.08 -7.89 3.43
CA ASP A 10 -8.61 -8.17 2.10
C ASP A 10 -8.35 -6.99 1.14
N CYS A 11 -8.54 -5.74 1.59
CA CYS A 11 -8.18 -4.55 0.80
C CYS A 11 -6.68 -4.46 0.49
N SER A 12 -5.81 -4.77 1.46
CA SER A 12 -4.36 -4.75 1.27
C SER A 12 -3.85 -5.81 0.28
N ILE A 13 -4.58 -6.91 0.14
CA ILE A 13 -4.25 -7.99 -0.80
C ILE A 13 -4.83 -7.73 -2.19
N GLN A 14 -6.07 -7.21 -2.27
CA GLN A 14 -6.73 -6.94 -3.56
C GLN A 14 -6.13 -5.73 -4.27
N ASP A 15 -5.85 -4.65 -3.55
CA ASP A 15 -5.35 -3.39 -4.10
C ASP A 15 -4.26 -2.79 -3.20
N PRO A 16 -3.07 -3.43 -3.14
CA PRO A 16 -1.97 -2.97 -2.29
C PRO A 16 -1.54 -1.54 -2.63
N GLU A 17 -1.46 -1.17 -3.90
CA GLU A 17 -1.07 0.19 -4.31
C GLU A 17 -2.03 1.25 -3.76
N LYS A 18 -3.33 1.00 -3.82
CA LYS A 18 -4.33 1.95 -3.35
C LYS A 18 -4.36 2.00 -1.83
N PHE A 19 -4.34 0.84 -1.17
CA PHE A 19 -4.37 0.75 0.28
C PHE A 19 -3.16 1.42 0.93
N TRP A 20 -1.95 1.05 0.50
CA TRP A 20 -0.72 1.62 1.03
C TRP A 20 -0.47 3.04 0.52
N GLY A 21 -0.94 3.38 -0.69
CA GLY A 21 -0.89 4.74 -1.22
C GLY A 21 -1.74 5.73 -0.42
N ASP A 22 -2.97 5.35 -0.04
CA ASP A 22 -3.80 6.19 0.83
C ASP A 22 -3.18 6.35 2.23
N ALA A 23 -2.65 5.27 2.82
CA ALA A 23 -1.93 5.35 4.10
C ALA A 23 -0.68 6.23 4.00
N ALA A 24 0.07 6.16 2.89
CA ALA A 24 1.26 6.98 2.69
C ALA A 24 0.93 8.46 2.47
N ARG A 25 -0.29 8.82 1.99
CA ARG A 25 -0.71 10.23 1.84
C ARG A 25 -0.90 10.93 3.18
N GLU A 26 -1.18 10.19 4.24
CA GLU A 26 -1.30 10.76 5.59
C GLU A 26 0.07 11.11 6.20
N ILE A 27 1.17 10.71 5.56
CA ILE A 27 2.53 11.04 5.97
C ILE A 27 2.98 12.31 5.26
N ASP A 28 3.59 13.23 5.98
CA ASP A 28 4.18 14.46 5.43
C ASP A 28 5.56 14.14 4.83
N TRP A 29 5.60 13.99 3.51
CA TRP A 29 6.84 13.69 2.80
C TRP A 29 7.51 14.96 2.29
N ILE A 30 8.82 15.05 2.50
CA ILE A 30 9.66 16.08 1.85
C ILE A 30 9.71 15.84 0.32
N LYS A 31 9.68 14.57 -0.09
CA LYS A 31 9.50 14.15 -1.48
C LYS A 31 8.52 12.98 -1.53
N PRO A 32 7.36 13.11 -2.20
CA PRO A 32 6.39 12.01 -2.29
C PRO A 32 6.98 10.82 -3.07
N TRP A 33 6.43 9.64 -2.81
CA TRP A 33 6.79 8.41 -3.52
C TRP A 33 6.14 8.40 -4.91
N ASP A 34 6.86 7.91 -5.92
CA ASP A 34 6.34 7.78 -7.29
C ASP A 34 5.55 6.47 -7.48
N ARG A 35 5.89 5.42 -6.73
CA ARG A 35 5.26 4.10 -6.80
C ARG A 35 5.22 3.48 -5.39
N VAL A 36 4.10 2.85 -5.04
CA VAL A 36 3.86 2.33 -3.68
C VAL A 36 4.57 1.01 -3.44
N LEU A 37 4.62 0.17 -4.48
CA LEU A 37 5.38 -1.07 -4.53
C LEU A 37 5.92 -1.19 -5.95
N ASP A 38 7.23 -1.20 -6.13
CA ASP A 38 7.84 -1.52 -7.41
C ASP A 38 8.09 -3.03 -7.50
N ASP A 39 7.17 -3.75 -8.14
CA ASP A 39 7.27 -5.19 -8.42
C ASP A 39 7.98 -5.48 -9.76
N SER A 40 8.45 -4.44 -10.46
CA SER A 40 8.93 -4.56 -11.84
C SER A 40 10.24 -5.33 -11.99
N ASP A 41 11.01 -5.51 -10.90
CA ASP A 41 12.29 -6.24 -10.88
C ASP A 41 12.28 -7.40 -9.86
N ALA A 42 11.14 -8.10 -9.71
CA ALA A 42 11.08 -9.28 -8.83
C ALA A 42 12.25 -10.26 -9.14
N PRO A 43 13.04 -10.69 -8.13
CA PRO A 43 12.75 -10.71 -6.70
C PRO A 43 13.17 -9.45 -5.91
N PHE A 44 13.69 -8.41 -6.57
CA PHE A 44 14.09 -7.16 -5.95
C PHE A 44 12.94 -6.14 -5.97
N TYR A 45 12.10 -6.19 -4.95
CA TYR A 45 11.07 -5.19 -4.72
C TYR A 45 11.71 -3.85 -4.29
N ARG A 46 11.32 -2.73 -4.90
CA ARG A 46 11.84 -1.37 -4.57
C ARG A 46 10.73 -0.37 -4.24
#